data_AF-A0A9K3HHF8-F1
#
_entry.id   AF-A0A9K3HHF8-F1
#
_cell.length_a   1.000
_cell.length_b   1.000
_cell.length_c   1.000
_cell.angle_alpha   90.00
_cell.angle_beta   90.00
_cell.angle_gamma   90.00
#
_symmetry.space_group_name_H-M   'P 1'
#
loop_
_entity.id
_entity.type
_entity.pdbx_description
1 polymer ?
#
loop_
_entity_poly.entity_id
_entity_poly.type
_entity_poly.pdbx_seq_one_letter_code
_entity_poly.pdbx_strand_id
1 'polypeptide(L)'
;MFAARAKITSLEAEVATLKKSEAALKEKYEEANSQRERVENKSLEISLAAEKVKADTVEEARKISTSALNVAQTNYAEAQSIVDTLLSDSEWMREHGVAYVANSILNATELDKVVVALTDDSRAIGHRGGYLECTKHVEPALKQHFGTRHCSVTDQTEDMLAKAEEVYNNLSLPVMELVIDVLKHDDYVSRLKSIFVVSESVELSGEEETAECDGAK
;
A
#
# COMPACT_ATOMS: atom_id res chain seq x y z
N MET A 1 51.96 74.23 83.75
CA MET A 1 50.54 73.80 83.62
C MET A 1 49.87 74.19 82.29
N PHE A 2 50.33 75.18 81.52
CA PHE A 2 49.67 75.59 80.27
C PHE A 2 49.81 74.60 79.09
N ALA A 3 50.96 73.94 78.93
CA ALA A 3 51.19 73.00 77.83
C ALA A 3 50.30 71.73 77.89
N ALA A 4 49.86 71.34 79.08
CA ALA A 4 48.98 70.19 79.27
C ALA A 4 47.52 70.52 78.89
N ARG A 5 47.02 71.73 79.21
CA ARG A 5 45.66 72.17 78.85
C ARG A 5 45.49 72.35 77.34
N ALA A 6 46.48 72.92 76.66
CA ALA A 6 46.46 73.07 75.20
C ALA A 6 46.41 71.70 74.47
N LYS A 7 47.12 70.70 75.01
CA LYS A 7 47.06 69.31 74.52
C LYS A 7 45.69 68.67 74.74
N ILE A 8 45.08 68.87 75.91
CA ILE A 8 43.74 68.35 76.21
C ILE A 8 42.69 68.95 75.26
N THR A 9 42.69 70.26 75.05
CA THR A 9 41.76 70.91 74.10
C THR A 9 41.99 70.48 72.64
N SER A 10 43.25 70.22 72.25
CA SER A 10 43.57 69.68 70.93
C SER A 10 43.05 68.25 70.76
N LEU A 11 43.23 67.41 71.79
CA LEU A 11 42.73 66.04 71.80
C LEU A 11 41.19 65.99 71.82
N GLU A 12 40.54 66.89 72.55
CA GLU A 12 39.08 67.02 72.58
C GLU A 12 38.51 67.41 71.20
N ALA A 13 39.19 68.32 70.49
CA ALA A 13 38.82 68.68 69.13
C ALA A 13 39.02 67.50 68.15
N GLU A 14 40.12 66.75 68.29
CA GLU A 14 40.37 65.52 67.52
C GLU A 14 39.32 64.43 67.81
N VAL A 15 38.91 64.24 69.07
CA VAL A 15 37.86 63.29 69.43
C VAL A 15 36.52 63.71 68.83
N ALA A 16 36.22 65.02 68.79
CA ALA A 16 34.99 65.53 68.19
C ALA A 16 34.97 65.35 66.65
N THR A 17 36.10 65.58 65.97
CA THR A 17 36.21 65.34 64.52
C THR A 17 36.16 63.85 64.19
N LEU A 18 36.83 63.01 64.99
CA LEU A 18 36.77 61.55 64.86
C LEU A 18 35.34 61.03 65.00
N LYS A 19 34.60 61.43 66.04
CA LYS A 19 33.19 61.05 66.22
C LYS A 19 32.31 61.44 65.04
N LYS A 20 32.53 62.63 64.46
CA LYS A 20 31.77 63.09 63.29
C LYS A 20 32.11 62.26 62.05
N SER A 21 33.37 61.91 61.87
CA SER A 21 33.82 61.03 60.78
C SER A 21 33.32 59.59 60.94
N GLU A 22 33.26 59.08 62.17
CA GLU A 22 32.74 57.75 62.52
C GLU A 22 31.23 57.66 62.21
N ALA A 23 30.45 58.67 62.58
CA ALA A 23 29.02 58.74 62.25
C ALA A 23 28.79 58.78 60.73
N ALA A 24 29.56 59.58 59.99
CA ALA A 24 29.46 59.66 58.53
C ALA A 24 29.91 58.37 57.82
N LEU A 25 30.91 57.66 58.37
CA LEU A 25 31.33 56.35 57.89
C LEU A 25 30.25 55.30 58.11
N LYS A 26 29.58 55.33 59.27
CA LYS A 26 28.50 54.40 59.60
C LYS A 26 27.29 54.59 58.68
N GLU A 27 26.88 55.83 58.42
CA GLU A 27 25.80 56.15 57.48
C GLU A 27 26.12 55.66 56.06
N LYS A 28 27.33 55.95 55.56
CA LYS A 28 27.78 55.45 54.25
C LYS A 28 27.85 53.93 54.19
N TYR A 29 28.23 53.28 55.29
CA TYR A 29 28.26 51.82 55.38
C TYR A 29 26.85 51.23 55.29
N GLU A 30 25.88 51.79 56.02
CA GLU A 30 24.48 51.37 55.98
C GLU A 30 23.86 51.61 54.59
N GLU A 31 24.13 52.75 53.96
CA GLU A 31 23.66 53.05 52.60
C GLU A 31 24.28 52.10 51.55
N ALA A 32 25.59 51.87 51.62
CA ALA A 32 26.26 50.91 50.73
C ALA A 32 25.73 49.48 50.94
N ASN A 33 25.41 49.10 52.18
CA ASN A 33 24.85 47.79 52.48
C ASN A 33 23.42 47.64 51.92
N SER A 34 22.59 48.68 52.07
CA SER A 34 21.24 48.73 51.48
C SER A 34 21.28 48.66 49.94
N GLN A 35 22.20 49.41 49.31
CA GLN A 35 22.39 49.35 47.86
C GLN A 35 22.87 47.97 47.41
N ARG A 36 23.79 47.34 48.16
CA ARG A 36 24.27 45.99 47.89
C ARG A 36 23.12 44.98 47.93
N GLU A 37 22.30 44.99 48.98
CA GLU A 37 21.14 44.10 49.12
C GLU A 37 20.12 44.32 47.98
N ARG A 38 19.90 45.58 47.56
CA ARG A 38 19.03 45.89 46.43
C ARG A 38 19.56 45.36 45.10
N VAL A 39 20.86 45.45 44.87
CA VAL A 39 21.51 44.91 43.66
C VAL A 39 21.46 43.38 43.67
N GLU A 40 21.71 42.76 44.82
CA GLU A 40 21.64 41.30 45.00
C GLU A 40 20.23 40.77 44.73
N ASN A 41 19.19 41.40 45.30
CA ASN A 41 17.80 41.03 45.03
C ASN A 41 17.43 41.16 43.55
N LYS A 42 17.81 42.26 42.89
CA LYS A 42 17.58 42.42 41.43
C LYS A 42 18.32 41.36 40.61
N SER A 43 19.55 41.02 41.00
CA SER A 43 20.32 39.97 40.32
C SER A 43 19.60 38.62 40.44
N LEU A 44 19.08 38.29 41.62
CA LEU A 44 18.31 37.07 41.84
C LEU A 44 17.00 37.05 41.03
N GLU A 45 16.28 38.17 40.94
CA GLU A 45 15.08 38.29 40.12
C GLU A 45 15.37 38.08 38.62
N ILE A 46 16.46 38.65 38.11
CA ILE A 46 16.89 38.44 36.71
C ILE A 46 17.26 36.97 36.47
N SER A 47 18.01 36.35 37.38
CA SER A 47 18.35 34.93 37.29
C SER A 47 17.12 34.04 37.30
N LEU A 48 16.17 34.31 38.21
CA LEU A 48 14.90 33.58 38.30
C LEU A 48 14.06 33.75 37.02
N ALA A 49 13.95 34.97 36.49
CA ALA A 49 13.21 35.25 35.26
C ALA A 49 13.85 34.52 34.06
N ALA A 50 15.18 34.53 33.96
CA ALA A 50 15.91 33.81 32.93
C ALA A 50 15.73 32.29 33.03
N GLU A 51 15.69 31.74 34.24
CA GLU A 51 15.44 30.32 34.46
C GLU A 51 14.00 29.92 34.09
N LYS A 52 13.00 30.74 34.44
CA LYS A 52 11.60 30.53 34.03
C LYS A 52 11.45 30.51 32.51
N VAL A 53 12.05 31.47 31.80
CA VAL A 53 12.03 31.50 30.33
C VAL A 53 12.67 30.24 29.75
N LYS A 54 13.77 29.75 30.33
CA LYS A 54 14.39 28.48 29.90
C LYS A 54 13.46 27.29 30.13
N ALA A 55 12.84 27.21 31.30
CA ALA A 55 11.90 26.15 31.63
C ALA A 55 10.70 26.14 30.66
N ASP A 56 10.11 27.31 30.40
CA ASP A 56 9.00 27.47 29.44
C ASP A 56 9.43 27.07 28.03
N THR A 57 10.64 27.46 27.61
CA THR A 57 11.19 27.09 26.29
C THR A 57 11.39 25.58 26.16
N VAL A 58 11.91 24.93 27.21
CA VAL A 58 12.10 23.47 27.23
C VAL A 58 10.75 22.75 27.19
N GLU A 59 9.77 23.22 27.94
CA GLU A 59 8.44 22.64 27.96
C GLU A 59 7.73 22.80 26.60
N GLU A 60 7.85 23.96 25.96
CA GLU A 60 7.30 24.17 24.62
C GLU A 60 8.01 23.30 23.57
N ALA A 61 9.35 23.20 23.63
CA ALA A 61 10.09 22.28 22.78
C ALA A 61 9.67 20.82 22.99
N ARG A 62 9.37 20.42 24.23
CA ARG A 62 8.87 19.09 24.56
C ARG A 62 7.47 18.86 23.99
N LYS A 63 6.57 19.83 24.08
CA LYS A 63 5.22 19.74 23.48
C LYS A 63 5.30 19.62 21.96
N ILE A 64 6.10 20.47 21.31
CA ILE A 64 6.32 20.42 19.87
C ILE A 64 6.88 19.04 19.48
N SER A 65 7.91 18.56 20.17
CA SER A 65 8.50 17.24 19.91
C SER A 65 7.50 16.09 20.09
N THR A 66 6.68 16.15 21.14
CA THR A 66 5.63 15.14 21.39
C THR A 66 4.56 15.16 20.30
N SER A 67 4.12 16.35 19.87
CA SER A 67 3.14 16.49 18.79
C SER A 67 3.68 15.97 17.46
N ALA A 68 4.94 16.27 17.13
CA ALA A 68 5.60 15.78 15.92
C ALA A 68 5.73 14.25 15.93
N LEU A 69 6.06 13.66 17.09
CA LEU A 69 6.12 12.21 17.26
C LEU A 69 4.75 11.55 17.04
N ASN A 70 3.68 12.10 17.61
CA ASN A 70 2.32 11.57 17.43
C ASN A 70 1.87 11.61 15.95
N VAL A 71 2.18 12.70 15.23
CA VAL A 71 1.91 12.80 13.79
C VAL A 71 2.70 11.74 13.02
N ALA A 72 3.99 11.58 13.32
CA ALA A 72 4.82 10.56 12.68
C ALA A 72 4.29 9.14 12.92
N GLN A 73 3.85 8.83 14.15
CA GLN A 73 3.27 7.54 14.50
C GLN A 73 1.95 7.28 13.75
N THR A 74 1.09 8.30 13.64
CA THR A 74 -0.18 8.19 12.92
C THR A 74 0.06 7.94 11.44
N ASN A 75 0.94 8.72 10.81
CA ASN A 75 1.30 8.54 9.40
C ASN A 75 1.91 7.16 9.15
N TYR A 76 2.73 6.65 10.08
CA TYR A 76 3.30 5.32 9.96
C TYR A 76 2.22 4.23 10.04
N ALA A 77 1.27 4.35 10.97
CA ALA A 77 0.16 3.41 11.08
C ALA A 77 -0.74 3.41 9.82
N GLU A 78 -1.03 4.58 9.26
CA GLU A 78 -1.76 4.70 7.99
C GLU A 78 -0.99 4.07 6.83
N ALA A 79 0.30 4.35 6.72
CA ALA A 79 1.16 3.75 5.69
C ALA A 79 1.24 2.22 5.83
N GLN A 80 1.34 1.71 7.05
CA GLN A 80 1.35 0.27 7.32
C GLN A 80 0.03 -0.37 6.90
N SER A 81 -1.11 0.25 7.22
CA SER A 81 -2.43 -0.24 6.81
C SER A 81 -2.57 -0.32 5.28
N ILE A 82 -2.01 0.66 4.55
CA ILE A 82 -1.99 0.63 3.07
C ILE A 82 -1.12 -0.52 2.58
N VAL A 83 0.08 -0.70 3.15
CA VAL A 83 0.99 -1.80 2.79
C VAL A 83 0.34 -3.16 3.05
N ASP A 84 -0.30 -3.34 4.19
CA ASP A 84 -0.99 -4.60 4.54
C ASP A 84 -2.12 -4.92 3.55
N THR A 85 -2.88 -3.89 3.14
CA THR A 85 -3.94 -4.03 2.12
C THR A 85 -3.35 -4.44 0.77
N LEU A 86 -2.28 -3.77 0.33
CA LEU A 86 -1.61 -4.08 -0.95
C LEU A 86 -0.99 -5.47 -0.95
N LEU A 87 -0.42 -5.92 0.18
CA LEU A 87 0.09 -7.27 0.33
C LEU A 87 -1.03 -8.30 0.20
N SER A 88 -2.13 -8.12 0.94
CA SER A 88 -3.29 -9.03 0.85
C SER A 88 -3.88 -9.09 -0.57
N ASP A 89 -3.99 -7.95 -1.24
CA ASP A 89 -4.49 -7.89 -2.61
C ASP A 89 -3.52 -8.53 -3.62
N SER A 90 -2.21 -8.34 -3.45
CA SER A 90 -1.17 -8.99 -4.26
C SER A 90 -1.17 -10.50 -4.08
N GLU A 91 -1.29 -10.99 -2.84
CA GLU A 91 -1.38 -12.42 -2.54
C GLU A 91 -2.61 -13.04 -3.19
N TRP A 92 -3.78 -12.40 -3.06
CA TRP A 92 -4.99 -12.86 -3.71
C TRP A 92 -4.87 -12.88 -5.25
N MET A 93 -4.31 -11.83 -5.85
CA MET A 93 -4.10 -11.78 -7.30
C MET A 93 -3.16 -12.89 -7.79
N ARG A 94 -2.09 -13.17 -7.03
CA ARG A 94 -1.11 -14.22 -7.33
C ARG A 94 -1.72 -15.62 -7.24
N GLU A 95 -2.50 -15.88 -6.19
CA GLU A 95 -3.03 -17.21 -5.91
C GLU A 95 -4.31 -17.51 -6.70
N HIS A 96 -5.13 -16.49 -6.95
CA HIS A 96 -6.50 -16.67 -7.40
C HIS A 96 -6.85 -15.83 -8.63
N GLY A 97 -6.38 -14.58 -8.71
CA GLY A 97 -6.84 -13.61 -9.69
C GLY A 97 -6.76 -14.10 -11.14
N VAL A 98 -5.57 -14.52 -11.59
CA VAL A 98 -5.37 -14.99 -12.97
C VAL A 98 -6.14 -16.30 -13.22
N ALA A 99 -6.13 -17.21 -12.26
CA ALA A 99 -6.79 -18.50 -12.37
C ALA A 99 -8.31 -18.34 -12.52
N TYR A 100 -8.94 -17.46 -11.74
CA TYR A 100 -10.38 -17.20 -11.83
C TYR A 100 -10.78 -16.53 -13.14
N VAL A 101 -9.99 -15.57 -13.64
CA VAL A 101 -10.24 -14.95 -14.95
C VAL A 101 -10.17 -15.99 -16.06
N ALA A 102 -9.11 -16.80 -16.08
CA ALA A 102 -8.93 -17.85 -17.08
C ALA A 102 -10.05 -18.90 -17.00
N ASN A 103 -10.37 -19.37 -15.79
CA ASN A 103 -11.44 -20.35 -15.58
C ASN A 103 -12.80 -19.81 -16.05
N SER A 104 -13.09 -18.54 -15.83
CA SER A 104 -14.37 -17.95 -16.25
C SER A 104 -14.45 -17.77 -17.77
N ILE A 105 -13.33 -17.49 -18.45
CA ILE A 105 -13.24 -17.46 -19.91
C ILE A 105 -13.45 -18.87 -20.48
N LEU A 106 -12.75 -19.87 -19.94
CA LEU A 106 -12.82 -21.25 -20.42
C LEU A 106 -14.19 -21.91 -20.19
N ASN A 107 -14.91 -21.49 -19.15
CA ASN A 107 -16.27 -21.96 -18.86
C ASN A 107 -17.38 -21.06 -19.43
N ALA A 108 -17.04 -20.08 -20.27
CA ALA A 108 -18.05 -19.23 -20.90
C ALA A 108 -18.92 -20.05 -21.88
N THR A 109 -20.25 -20.00 -21.71
CA THR A 109 -21.18 -20.78 -22.55
C THR A 109 -21.15 -20.36 -24.01
N GLU A 110 -20.79 -19.12 -24.27
CA GLU A 110 -20.63 -18.54 -25.60
C GLU A 110 -19.43 -19.15 -26.30
N LEU A 111 -18.31 -19.35 -25.58
CA LEU A 111 -17.14 -20.05 -26.10
C LEU A 111 -17.46 -21.51 -26.40
N ASP A 112 -18.12 -22.21 -25.47
CA ASP A 112 -18.54 -23.61 -25.66
C ASP A 112 -19.39 -23.79 -26.93
N LYS A 113 -20.44 -22.96 -27.11
CA LYS A 113 -21.30 -23.01 -28.29
C LYS A 113 -20.53 -22.82 -29.59
N VAL A 114 -19.60 -21.87 -29.63
CA VAL A 114 -18.83 -21.58 -30.85
C VAL A 114 -17.83 -22.69 -31.14
N VAL A 115 -17.16 -23.24 -30.11
CA VAL A 115 -16.24 -24.37 -30.27
C VAL A 115 -16.97 -25.63 -30.75
N VAL A 116 -18.18 -25.88 -30.23
CA VAL A 116 -19.04 -26.99 -30.71
C VAL A 116 -19.37 -26.81 -32.19
N ALA A 117 -19.85 -25.62 -32.60
CA ALA A 117 -20.16 -25.35 -33.99
C ALA A 117 -18.94 -25.52 -34.91
N LEU A 118 -17.79 -24.97 -34.52
CA LEU A 118 -16.53 -25.09 -35.25
C LEU A 118 -16.10 -26.56 -35.40
N THR A 119 -16.25 -27.35 -34.33
CA THR A 119 -15.90 -28.77 -34.33
C THR A 119 -16.83 -29.57 -35.25
N ASP A 120 -18.14 -29.30 -35.22
CA ASP A 120 -19.11 -30.00 -36.05
C ASP A 120 -18.96 -29.65 -37.54
N ASP A 121 -18.74 -28.38 -37.87
CA ASP A 121 -18.48 -27.94 -39.25
C ASP A 121 -17.14 -28.50 -39.78
N SER A 122 -16.11 -28.54 -38.94
CA SER A 122 -14.82 -29.17 -39.29
C SER A 122 -14.98 -30.66 -39.58
N ARG A 123 -15.76 -31.37 -38.75
CA ARG A 123 -16.09 -32.79 -38.98
C ARG A 123 -16.86 -32.97 -40.28
N ALA A 124 -17.82 -32.09 -40.56
CA ALA A 124 -18.60 -32.15 -41.79
C ALA A 124 -17.72 -32.03 -43.05
N ILE A 125 -16.76 -31.09 -43.06
CA ILE A 125 -15.75 -31.00 -44.13
C ILE A 125 -14.96 -32.29 -44.24
N GLY A 126 -14.44 -32.81 -43.12
CA GLY A 126 -13.67 -34.05 -43.10
C GLY A 126 -14.44 -35.24 -43.65
N HIS A 127 -15.70 -35.42 -43.25
CA HIS A 127 -16.58 -36.47 -43.75
C HIS A 127 -16.84 -36.34 -45.25
N ARG A 128 -17.07 -35.12 -45.74
CA ARG A 128 -17.26 -34.86 -47.16
C ARG A 128 -15.99 -35.14 -47.96
N GLY A 129 -14.84 -34.67 -47.48
CA GLY A 129 -13.53 -34.95 -48.09
C GLY A 129 -13.24 -36.44 -48.17
N GLY A 130 -13.46 -37.16 -47.07
CA GLY A 130 -13.33 -38.62 -47.02
C GLY A 130 -14.25 -39.34 -48.00
N TYR A 131 -15.52 -38.93 -48.08
CA TYR A 131 -16.47 -39.48 -49.06
C TYR A 131 -15.95 -39.29 -50.50
N LEU A 132 -15.52 -38.08 -50.85
CA LEU A 132 -14.99 -37.77 -52.19
C LEU A 132 -13.71 -38.54 -52.52
N GLU A 133 -12.83 -38.77 -51.56
CA GLU A 133 -11.65 -39.62 -51.78
C GLU A 133 -12.04 -41.10 -51.96
N CYS A 134 -12.99 -41.60 -51.17
CA CYS A 134 -13.46 -42.98 -51.33
C CYS A 134 -14.13 -43.20 -52.70
N THR A 135 -14.97 -42.27 -53.18
CA THR A 135 -15.63 -42.43 -54.48
C THR A 135 -14.62 -42.47 -55.62
N LYS A 136 -13.56 -41.64 -55.58
CA LYS A 136 -12.46 -41.71 -56.57
C LYS A 136 -11.84 -43.10 -56.71
N HIS A 137 -11.74 -43.86 -55.62
CA HIS A 137 -11.17 -45.21 -55.64
C HIS A 137 -12.18 -46.31 -55.97
N VAL A 138 -13.42 -46.18 -55.51
CA VAL A 138 -14.46 -47.21 -55.63
C VAL A 138 -15.18 -47.17 -56.98
N GLU A 139 -15.39 -45.98 -57.56
CA GLU A 139 -16.08 -45.83 -58.84
C GLU A 139 -15.42 -46.65 -59.98
N PRO A 140 -14.08 -46.62 -60.17
CA PRO A 140 -13.44 -47.44 -61.20
C PRO A 140 -13.55 -48.95 -60.93
N ALA A 141 -13.47 -49.36 -59.67
CA ALA A 141 -13.53 -50.76 -59.27
C ALA A 141 -14.92 -51.37 -59.50
N LEU A 142 -15.97 -50.61 -59.18
CA LEU A 142 -17.37 -51.05 -59.30
C LEU A 142 -18.01 -50.68 -60.64
N LYS A 143 -17.35 -49.87 -61.48
CA LYS A 143 -17.89 -49.32 -62.74
C LYS A 143 -19.25 -48.64 -62.55
N GLN A 144 -19.43 -47.99 -61.41
CA GLN A 144 -20.64 -47.26 -61.03
C GLN A 144 -20.23 -45.85 -60.57
N HIS A 145 -21.04 -44.84 -60.90
CA HIS A 145 -20.84 -43.48 -60.44
C HIS A 145 -21.56 -43.24 -59.10
N PHE A 146 -20.84 -42.69 -58.14
CA PHE A 146 -21.31 -42.28 -56.82
C PHE A 146 -21.18 -40.74 -56.73
N GLY A 147 -22.20 -40.04 -57.22
CA GLY A 147 -22.25 -38.59 -57.13
C GLY A 147 -22.49 -38.09 -55.70
N THR A 148 -22.34 -36.79 -55.48
CA THR A 148 -22.52 -36.12 -54.17
C THR A 148 -23.93 -36.27 -53.58
N ARG A 149 -24.92 -36.71 -54.36
CA ARG A 149 -26.28 -37.01 -53.88
C ARG A 149 -26.35 -38.12 -52.82
N HIS A 150 -25.34 -38.98 -52.76
CA HIS A 150 -25.24 -40.03 -51.74
C HIS A 150 -24.33 -39.64 -50.57
N CYS A 151 -23.74 -38.45 -50.60
CA CYS A 151 -23.07 -37.86 -49.45
C CYS A 151 -24.15 -37.37 -48.47
N SER A 152 -24.11 -37.82 -47.22
CA SER A 152 -25.03 -37.36 -46.17
C SER A 152 -24.73 -35.94 -45.68
N VAL A 153 -23.66 -35.32 -46.20
CA VAL A 153 -23.17 -34.00 -45.81
C VAL A 153 -23.33 -33.04 -46.98
N THR A 154 -23.75 -31.81 -46.67
CA THR A 154 -23.98 -30.72 -47.64
C THR A 154 -22.72 -30.36 -48.45
N ASP A 155 -22.90 -29.73 -49.60
CA ASP A 155 -21.80 -29.19 -50.41
C ASP A 155 -21.28 -27.84 -49.91
N GLN A 156 -22.02 -27.20 -49.01
CA GLN A 156 -21.68 -25.89 -48.42
C GLN A 156 -20.76 -25.97 -47.19
N THR A 157 -20.16 -27.13 -46.89
CA THR A 157 -19.37 -27.33 -45.67
C THR A 157 -18.20 -26.36 -45.54
N GLU A 158 -17.57 -25.98 -46.65
CA GLU A 158 -16.46 -25.01 -46.68
C GLU A 158 -16.92 -23.61 -46.27
N ASP A 159 -18.03 -23.13 -46.83
CA ASP A 159 -18.64 -21.84 -46.47
C ASP A 159 -19.13 -21.83 -45.03
N MET A 160 -19.68 -22.95 -44.55
CA MET A 160 -20.13 -23.10 -43.17
C MET A 160 -18.96 -23.04 -42.18
N LEU A 161 -17.87 -23.76 -42.44
CA LEU A 161 -16.68 -23.67 -41.59
C LEU A 161 -16.09 -22.26 -41.60
N ALA A 162 -15.95 -21.62 -42.76
CA ALA A 162 -15.43 -20.25 -42.85
C ALA A 162 -16.27 -19.27 -42.02
N LYS A 163 -17.59 -19.44 -42.00
CA LYS A 163 -18.49 -18.66 -41.14
C LYS A 163 -18.30 -18.98 -39.67
N ALA A 164 -18.14 -20.24 -39.29
CA ALA A 164 -17.87 -20.63 -37.90
C ALA A 164 -16.53 -20.07 -37.40
N GLU A 165 -15.50 -20.09 -38.24
CA GLU A 165 -14.20 -19.47 -37.96
C GLU A 165 -14.33 -17.95 -37.79
N GLU A 166 -15.10 -17.28 -38.64
CA GLU A 166 -15.36 -15.84 -38.50
C GLU A 166 -16.05 -15.52 -37.16
N VAL A 167 -17.03 -16.34 -36.75
CA VAL A 167 -17.71 -16.17 -35.45
C VAL A 167 -16.74 -16.40 -34.29
N TYR A 168 -15.89 -17.42 -34.36
CA TYR A 168 -14.87 -17.69 -33.32
C TYR A 168 -13.84 -16.57 -33.19
N ASN A 169 -13.30 -16.09 -34.32
CA ASN A 169 -12.28 -15.05 -34.34
C ASN A 169 -12.79 -13.70 -33.85
N ASN A 170 -14.11 -13.45 -33.96
CA ASN A 170 -14.76 -12.21 -33.52
C ASN A 170 -15.59 -12.39 -32.24
N LEU A 171 -15.38 -13.48 -31.49
CA LEU A 171 -16.13 -13.76 -30.28
C LEU A 171 -15.82 -12.74 -29.19
N SER A 172 -16.83 -12.00 -28.73
CA SER A 172 -16.76 -11.24 -27.50
C SER A 172 -17.35 -12.05 -26.35
N LEU A 173 -16.60 -12.14 -25.24
CA LEU A 173 -17.05 -12.79 -24.02
C LEU A 173 -17.40 -11.71 -22.99
N PRO A 174 -18.64 -11.70 -22.45
CA PRO A 174 -19.05 -10.71 -21.45
C PRO A 174 -18.12 -10.64 -20.23
N VAL A 175 -17.55 -11.78 -19.82
CA VAL A 175 -16.60 -11.83 -18.70
C VAL A 175 -15.30 -11.06 -18.99
N MET A 176 -14.82 -11.05 -20.23
CA MET A 176 -13.63 -10.28 -20.60
C MET A 176 -13.92 -8.78 -20.52
N GLU A 177 -15.09 -8.35 -20.99
CA GLU A 177 -15.51 -6.94 -20.92
C GLU A 177 -15.64 -6.47 -19.46
N LEU A 178 -16.24 -7.29 -18.59
CA LEU A 178 -16.35 -7.01 -17.16
C LEU A 178 -14.99 -6.89 -16.47
N VAL A 179 -14.06 -7.81 -16.76
CA VAL A 179 -12.70 -7.77 -16.19
C VAL A 179 -11.97 -6.51 -16.67
N ILE A 180 -12.01 -6.21 -17.97
CA ILE A 180 -11.38 -5.00 -18.53
C ILE A 180 -11.93 -3.73 -17.89
N ASP A 181 -13.24 -3.67 -17.64
CA ASP A 181 -13.85 -2.51 -17.00
C ASP A 181 -13.41 -2.37 -15.53
N VAL A 182 -13.40 -3.48 -14.79
CA VAL A 182 -12.95 -3.51 -13.40
C VAL A 182 -11.51 -3.07 -13.22
N LEU A 183 -10.61 -3.47 -14.12
CA LEU A 183 -9.18 -3.12 -14.06
C LEU A 183 -8.90 -1.61 -14.21
N LYS A 184 -9.89 -0.80 -14.59
CA LYS A 184 -9.74 0.67 -14.67
C LYS A 184 -9.86 1.37 -13.31
N HIS A 185 -10.28 0.66 -12.27
CA HIS A 185 -10.54 1.23 -10.95
C HIS A 185 -9.39 0.94 -9.96
N ASP A 186 -9.15 1.86 -9.02
CA ASP A 186 -8.10 1.69 -8.00
C ASP A 186 -8.38 0.49 -7.07
N ASP A 187 -9.66 0.20 -6.82
CA ASP A 187 -10.15 -0.92 -6.01
C ASP A 187 -10.41 -2.19 -6.83
N TYR A 188 -9.71 -2.37 -7.95
CA TYR A 188 -9.96 -3.47 -8.90
C TYR A 188 -9.94 -4.85 -8.24
N VAL A 189 -9.04 -5.12 -7.28
CA VAL A 189 -8.96 -6.44 -6.62
C VAL A 189 -10.23 -6.74 -5.84
N SER A 190 -10.77 -5.76 -5.11
CA SER A 190 -12.04 -5.91 -4.38
C SER A 190 -13.21 -6.17 -5.34
N ARG A 191 -13.22 -5.50 -6.50
CA ARG A 191 -14.23 -5.73 -7.54
C ARG A 191 -14.10 -7.09 -8.20
N LEU A 192 -12.87 -7.55 -8.49
CA LEU A 192 -12.62 -8.89 -9.03
C LEU A 192 -13.05 -9.98 -8.04
N LYS A 193 -12.76 -9.80 -6.75
CA LYS A 193 -13.26 -10.69 -5.67
C LYS A 193 -14.79 -10.79 -5.66
N SER A 194 -15.49 -9.67 -5.93
CA SER A 194 -16.95 -9.63 -6.02
C SER A 194 -17.50 -10.31 -7.28
N ILE A 195 -16.78 -10.24 -8.41
CA ILE A 195 -17.16 -10.93 -9.64
C ILE A 195 -16.98 -12.45 -9.48
N PHE A 196 -15.83 -12.86 -8.96
CA PHE A 196 -15.45 -14.27 -8.88
C PHE A 196 -15.79 -14.90 -7.54
N VAL A 197 -16.97 -14.59 -6.96
CA VAL A 197 -17.40 -15.08 -5.65
C VAL A 197 -16.99 -16.54 -5.48
N VAL A 198 -16.02 -16.75 -4.59
CA VAL A 198 -15.42 -18.04 -4.31
C VAL A 198 -16.53 -18.93 -3.75
N SER A 199 -17.05 -19.84 -4.56
CA SER A 199 -17.69 -21.03 -4.02
C SER A 199 -16.56 -21.88 -3.46
N GLU A 200 -16.26 -21.69 -2.18
CA GLU A 200 -15.35 -22.52 -1.42
C GLU A 200 -15.95 -23.93 -1.34
N SER A 201 -15.71 -24.76 -2.36
CA SER A 201 -15.74 -26.22 -2.28
C SER A 201 -15.52 -26.86 -3.67
N VAL A 202 -14.28 -26.85 -4.16
CA VAL A 202 -13.77 -28.05 -4.83
C VAL A 202 -12.33 -28.18 -4.35
N GLU A 203 -12.17 -28.87 -3.21
CA GLU A 203 -10.90 -29.50 -2.91
C GLU A 203 -10.56 -30.37 -4.12
N LEU A 204 -9.61 -29.92 -4.94
CA LEU A 204 -8.95 -30.75 -5.93
C LEU A 204 -8.19 -31.81 -5.13
N SER A 205 -8.86 -32.92 -4.82
CA SER A 205 -8.21 -34.12 -4.29
C SER A 205 -7.17 -34.55 -5.33
N GLY A 206 -5.92 -34.20 -5.07
CA GLY A 206 -4.78 -34.67 -5.83
C GLY A 206 -4.63 -36.17 -5.63
N GLU A 207 -5.26 -36.96 -6.48
CA GLU A 207 -4.86 -38.33 -6.72
C GLU A 207 -3.82 -38.30 -7.86
N GLU A 208 -2.57 -38.12 -7.46
CA GLU A 208 -1.42 -38.47 -8.30
C GLU A 208 -1.38 -40.00 -8.39
N GLU A 209 -1.95 -40.56 -9.47
CA GLU A 209 -1.79 -41.97 -9.78
C GLU A 209 -0.39 -42.19 -10.36
N THR A 210 0.58 -42.50 -9.51
CA THR A 210 1.90 -42.96 -9.96
C THR A 210 1.75 -44.34 -10.60
N ALA A 211 1.76 -44.38 -11.93
CA ALA A 211 1.88 -45.61 -12.69
C ALA A 211 3.29 -46.19 -12.53
N GLU A 212 3.49 -46.96 -11.46
CA GLU A 212 4.65 -47.83 -11.27
C GLU A 212 4.50 -49.03 -12.23
N CYS A 213 5.17 -48.95 -13.38
CA CYS A 213 5.27 -50.08 -14.30
C CYS A 213 6.31 -51.06 -13.76
N ASP A 214 5.87 -51.97 -12.89
CA ASP A 214 6.71 -53.02 -12.34
C ASP A 214 6.90 -54.12 -13.40
N GLY A 215 8.15 -54.28 -13.82
CA GLY A 215 8.58 -55.32 -14.75
C GLY A 215 8.60 -56.67 -14.05
N ALA A 216 7.77 -57.60 -14.51
CA ALA A 216 7.81 -58.98 -14.06
C ALA A 216 7.80 -59.97 -15.25
N LYS A 217 9.02 -60.47 -15.52
CA LYS A 217 9.41 -61.80 -16.04
C LYS A 217 8.97 -62.23 -17.44
#